data_AF-A0A6G7YCE4-F1
#
_entry.id   AF-A0A6G7YCE4-F1
#
_cell.length_a   1.000
_cell.length_b   1.000
_cell.length_c   1.000
_cell.angle_alpha   90.00
_cell.angle_beta   90.00
_cell.angle_gamma   90.00
#
_symmetry.space_group_name_H-M   'P 1'
#
loop_
_entity.id
_entity.type
_entity.pdbx_description
1 polymer ?
#
loop_
_entity_poly.entity_id
_entity_poly.type
_entity_poly.pdbx_seq_one_letter_code
_entity_poly.pdbx_strand_id
1 'polypeptide(L)'
;MTDDFSIGVLAQRTGVTPNVLRTWEHRFGFPAGRRTTSGHRRFTEADVLLVGEVQEARDRGVPLHLAVDAVLQRSRQEHGEAVHATLIREFPDLRPQRLGKATLIAASHAIEEEVLARADRSVVLGTFQEGHKFARSRHRWEELARTATWSAVLAEFDDDLPADPQARPARCQLSDVSPMRREWTVVALSPTFAAVLAAWEVPAQAGRPATYEAVITMRRAAALAAARVIVGAARSAGATPPPEVAELLAAAPSLETTIHDADRVMLRMLEHADARLGRRG
;
A
#
# COMPACT_ATOMS: atom_id res chain seq x y z
N MET A 1 -23.96 -7.04 7.80
CA MET A 1 -24.16 -6.06 8.90
C MET A 1 -23.21 -6.45 10.00
N THR A 2 -22.11 -5.72 10.19
CA THR A 2 -21.17 -6.00 11.28
C THR A 2 -21.67 -5.27 12.51
N ASP A 3 -22.17 -6.01 13.50
CA ASP A 3 -22.67 -5.45 14.75
C ASP A 3 -21.52 -4.78 15.51
N ASP A 4 -21.67 -3.49 15.81
CA ASP A 4 -20.72 -2.73 16.60
C ASP A 4 -21.22 -2.54 18.05
N PHE A 5 -20.32 -2.61 19.02
CA PHE A 5 -20.68 -2.63 20.43
C PHE A 5 -19.81 -1.75 21.31
N SER A 6 -20.25 -1.51 22.54
CA SER A 6 -19.58 -0.60 23.47
C SER A 6 -18.32 -1.23 24.09
N ILE A 7 -17.48 -0.40 24.71
CA ILE A 7 -16.31 -0.88 25.47
C ILE A 7 -16.70 -1.83 26.62
N GLY A 8 -17.92 -1.70 27.15
CA GLY A 8 -18.43 -2.61 28.19
C GLY A 8 -18.66 -4.03 27.65
N VAL A 9 -19.18 -4.14 26.43
CA VAL A 9 -19.36 -5.44 25.76
C VAL A 9 -17.99 -6.03 25.36
N LEU A 10 -17.07 -5.21 24.86
CA LEU A 10 -15.70 -5.65 24.58
C LEU A 10 -15.02 -6.20 25.85
N ALA A 11 -15.15 -5.49 26.97
CA ALA A 11 -14.61 -5.92 28.25
C ALA A 11 -15.22 -7.25 28.72
N GLN A 12 -16.54 -7.41 28.57
CA GLN A 12 -17.22 -8.66 28.92
C GLN A 12 -16.73 -9.83 28.05
N ARG A 13 -16.52 -9.62 26.75
CA ARG A 13 -16.10 -10.66 25.81
C ARG A 13 -14.63 -11.06 25.95
N THR A 14 -13.76 -10.13 26.34
CA THR A 14 -12.31 -10.34 26.46
C THR A 14 -11.85 -10.66 27.88
N GLY A 15 -12.74 -10.46 28.88
CA GLY A 15 -12.37 -10.56 30.30
C GLY A 15 -11.44 -9.43 30.78
N VAL A 16 -11.10 -8.45 29.92
CA VAL A 16 -10.30 -7.29 30.30
C VAL A 16 -11.22 -6.19 30.82
N THR A 17 -10.91 -5.62 31.99
CA THR A 17 -11.77 -4.56 32.54
C THR A 17 -11.79 -3.31 31.64
N PRO A 18 -12.90 -2.54 31.59
CA PRO A 18 -12.98 -1.32 30.79
C PRO A 18 -11.90 -0.28 31.13
N ASN A 19 -11.41 -0.27 32.36
CA ASN A 19 -10.36 0.65 32.79
C ASN A 19 -9.00 0.28 32.19
N VAL A 20 -8.69 -1.02 32.14
CA VAL A 20 -7.46 -1.53 31.52
C VAL A 20 -7.47 -1.29 30.01
N LEU A 21 -8.59 -1.54 29.33
CA LEU A 21 -8.73 -1.26 27.90
C LEU A 21 -8.51 0.23 27.59
N ARG A 22 -9.07 1.15 28.39
CA ARG A 22 -8.82 2.59 28.24
C ARG A 22 -7.37 2.98 28.50
N THR A 23 -6.72 2.30 29.45
CA THR A 23 -5.29 2.54 29.74
C THR A 23 -4.41 2.11 28.57
N TRP A 24 -4.71 0.95 27.98
CA TRP A 24 -4.01 0.47 26.79
C TRP A 24 -4.23 1.42 25.61
N GLU A 25 -5.47 1.88 25.43
CA GLU A 25 -5.85 2.81 24.38
C GLU A 25 -5.08 4.13 24.52
N HIS A 26 -5.02 4.69 25.72
CA HIS A 26 -4.29 5.92 25.99
C HIS A 26 -2.78 5.77 25.77
N ARG A 27 -2.20 4.63 26.18
CA ARG A 27 -0.74 4.43 26.17
C ARG A 27 -0.19 3.95 24.83
N PHE A 28 -0.97 3.16 24.09
CA PHE A 28 -0.54 2.48 22.87
C PHE A 28 -1.46 2.74 21.66
N GLY A 29 -2.55 3.49 21.84
CA GLY A 29 -3.56 3.68 20.80
C GLY A 29 -4.44 2.45 20.54
N PHE A 30 -4.38 1.43 21.40
CA PHE A 30 -5.04 0.13 21.21
C PHE A 30 -5.86 -0.34 22.43
N PRO A 31 -7.08 -0.88 22.26
CA PRO A 31 -7.85 -0.94 21.02
C PRO A 31 -8.41 0.44 20.66
N ALA A 32 -8.33 0.81 19.38
CA ALA A 32 -8.77 2.14 18.94
C ALA A 32 -10.31 2.23 18.88
N GLY A 33 -10.99 1.23 18.31
CA GLY A 33 -12.42 1.34 18.02
C GLY A 33 -12.75 2.50 17.06
N ARG A 34 -13.94 2.47 16.47
CA ARG A 34 -14.43 3.54 15.58
C ARG A 34 -15.19 4.57 16.40
N ARG A 35 -14.96 5.86 16.15
CA ARG A 35 -15.79 6.93 16.73
C ARG A 35 -17.10 7.06 15.96
N THR A 36 -18.21 7.11 16.69
CA THR A 36 -19.52 7.48 16.13
C THR A 36 -19.62 9.00 15.94
N THR A 37 -20.64 9.45 15.20
CA THR A 37 -21.02 10.87 15.11
C THR A 37 -21.35 11.50 16.46
N SER A 38 -21.80 10.70 17.44
CA SER A 38 -22.00 11.11 18.84
C SER A 38 -20.73 11.12 19.70
N GLY A 39 -19.57 10.73 19.15
CA GLY A 39 -18.27 10.75 19.82
C GLY A 39 -17.93 9.51 20.66
N HIS A 40 -18.82 8.52 20.74
CA HIS A 40 -18.56 7.26 21.45
C HIS A 40 -17.74 6.28 20.62
N ARG A 41 -16.91 5.47 21.28
CA ARG A 41 -16.15 4.39 20.62
C ARG A 41 -17.03 3.14 20.46
N ARG A 42 -17.00 2.57 19.27
CA ARG A 42 -17.63 1.31 18.90
C ARG A 42 -16.58 0.31 18.47
N PHE A 43 -16.75 -0.92 18.92
CA PHE A 43 -15.84 -2.04 18.72
C PHE A 43 -16.55 -3.17 17.98
N THR A 44 -15.78 -4.03 17.36
CA THR A 44 -16.22 -5.11 16.48
C THR A 44 -15.71 -6.45 16.99
N GLU A 45 -16.16 -7.55 16.38
CA GLU A 45 -15.62 -8.87 16.71
C GLU A 45 -14.12 -8.97 16.45
N ALA A 46 -13.60 -8.26 15.45
CA ALA A 46 -12.16 -8.19 15.21
C ALA A 46 -11.41 -7.57 16.41
N ASP A 47 -11.98 -6.56 17.07
CA ASP A 47 -11.36 -5.97 18.26
C ASP A 47 -11.30 -6.97 19.44
N VAL A 48 -12.27 -7.88 19.55
CA VAL A 48 -12.27 -8.95 20.57
C VAL A 48 -11.10 -9.90 20.33
N LEU A 49 -10.94 -10.35 19.09
CA LEU A 49 -9.85 -11.25 18.71
C LEU A 49 -8.48 -10.61 18.96
N LEU A 50 -8.28 -9.36 18.53
CA LEU A 50 -7.02 -8.65 18.73
C LEU A 50 -6.68 -8.46 20.21
N VAL A 51 -7.65 -8.13 21.06
CA VAL A 51 -7.43 -8.02 22.51
C VAL A 51 -7.07 -9.38 23.10
N GLY A 52 -7.73 -10.45 22.66
CA GLY A 52 -7.40 -11.83 23.05
C GLY A 52 -5.96 -12.21 22.70
N GLU A 53 -5.52 -11.93 21.47
CA GLU A 53 -4.13 -12.20 21.05
C GLU A 53 -3.09 -11.44 21.89
N VAL A 54 -3.38 -10.19 22.25
CA VAL A 54 -2.51 -9.41 23.15
C VAL A 54 -2.46 -10.05 24.54
N GLN A 55 -3.59 -10.55 25.06
CA GLN A 55 -3.61 -11.28 26.33
C GLN A 55 -2.77 -12.56 26.25
N GLU A 56 -2.96 -13.38 25.22
CA GLU A 56 -2.18 -14.62 25.04
C GLU A 56 -0.67 -14.37 24.91
N ALA A 57 -0.27 -13.29 24.24
CA ALA A 57 1.14 -12.90 24.15
C ALA A 57 1.69 -12.48 25.53
N ARG A 58 0.90 -11.75 26.33
CA ARG A 58 1.29 -11.36 27.69
C ARG A 58 1.37 -12.55 28.63
N ASP A 59 0.47 -13.51 28.51
CA ASP A 59 0.48 -14.74 29.32
C ASP A 59 1.73 -15.59 29.03
N ARG A 60 2.30 -15.43 27.81
CA ARG A 60 3.61 -16.00 27.43
C ARG A 60 4.82 -15.15 27.86
N GLY A 61 4.62 -14.09 28.63
CA GLY A 61 5.69 -13.23 29.15
C GLY A 61 6.15 -12.12 28.20
N VAL A 62 5.47 -11.90 27.07
CA VAL A 62 5.81 -10.79 26.17
C VAL A 62 5.43 -9.45 26.82
N PRO A 63 6.33 -8.45 26.88
CA PRO A 63 5.99 -7.11 27.36
C PRO A 63 4.81 -6.52 26.57
N LEU A 64 3.86 -5.89 27.28
CA LEU A 64 2.60 -5.40 26.69
C LEU A 64 2.80 -4.54 25.43
N HIS A 65 3.80 -3.66 25.40
CA HIS A 65 4.08 -2.82 24.22
C HIS A 65 4.46 -3.67 23.00
N LEU A 66 5.35 -4.66 23.14
CA LEU A 66 5.73 -5.58 22.06
C LEU A 66 4.57 -6.48 21.63
N ALA A 67 3.72 -6.90 22.57
CA ALA A 67 2.54 -7.70 22.26
C ALA A 67 1.54 -6.89 21.41
N VAL A 68 1.27 -5.64 21.80
CA VAL A 68 0.41 -4.73 21.04
C VAL A 68 1.02 -4.44 19.67
N ASP A 69 2.31 -4.11 19.59
CA ASP A 69 2.98 -3.84 18.32
C ASP A 69 2.93 -5.05 17.38
N ALA A 70 3.19 -6.26 17.88
CA ALA A 70 3.16 -7.48 17.10
C ALA A 70 1.76 -7.82 16.57
N VAL A 71 0.73 -7.68 17.42
CA VAL A 71 -0.67 -7.93 17.02
C VAL A 71 -1.14 -6.89 16.02
N LEU A 72 -0.82 -5.61 16.23
CA LEU A 72 -1.13 -4.56 15.26
C LEU A 72 -0.40 -4.77 13.94
N GLN A 73 0.87 -5.20 13.97
CA GLN A 73 1.63 -5.49 12.76
C GLN A 73 1.07 -6.69 12.00
N ARG A 74 0.71 -7.77 12.71
CA ARG A 74 0.08 -8.94 12.11
C ARG A 74 -1.29 -8.60 11.56
N SER A 75 -2.12 -7.89 12.31
CA SER A 75 -3.43 -7.42 11.86
C SER A 75 -3.32 -6.56 10.62
N ARG A 76 -2.35 -5.62 10.56
CA ARG A 76 -2.05 -4.85 9.34
C ARG A 76 -1.62 -5.74 8.17
N GLN A 77 -0.85 -6.79 8.43
CA GLN A 77 -0.44 -7.77 7.42
C GLN A 77 -1.62 -8.63 6.92
N GLU A 78 -2.52 -9.05 7.81
CA GLU A 78 -3.69 -9.88 7.52
C GLU A 78 -4.83 -9.11 6.85
N HIS A 79 -5.10 -7.88 7.30
CA HIS A 79 -6.11 -7.00 6.72
C HIS A 79 -5.63 -6.25 5.48
N GLY A 80 -4.35 -6.42 5.10
CA GLY A 80 -3.68 -5.76 3.99
C GLY A 80 -3.60 -4.25 4.17
N GLU A 81 -2.43 -3.69 4.48
CA GLU A 81 -2.29 -2.24 4.44
C GLU A 81 -2.51 -1.71 3.01
N ALA A 82 -3.39 -0.72 2.89
CA ALA A 82 -3.55 0.09 1.68
C ALA A 82 -2.38 1.06 1.56
N VAL A 83 -1.72 1.10 0.40
CA VAL A 83 -0.61 2.04 0.15
C VAL A 83 -1.13 3.47 0.26
N HIS A 84 -2.28 3.77 -0.35
CA HIS A 84 -2.85 5.11 -0.33
C HIS A 84 -3.12 5.56 1.11
N ALA A 85 -3.79 4.72 1.91
CA ALA A 85 -4.11 5.04 3.30
C ALA A 85 -2.84 5.28 4.15
N THR A 86 -1.79 4.49 3.92
CA THR A 86 -0.49 4.65 4.58
C THR A 86 0.11 6.02 4.27
N LEU A 87 0.11 6.41 2.99
CA LEU A 87 0.66 7.71 2.57
C LEU A 87 -0.13 8.89 3.14
N ILE A 88 -1.46 8.83 3.18
CA ILE A 88 -2.28 9.91 3.75
C ILE A 88 -2.03 10.06 5.26
N ARG A 89 -1.85 8.95 5.97
CA ARG A 89 -1.59 8.93 7.42
C ARG A 89 -0.20 9.48 7.76
N GLU A 90 0.83 9.07 7.04
CA GLU A 90 2.23 9.37 7.36
C GLU A 90 2.73 10.67 6.73
N PHE A 91 2.13 11.09 5.61
CA PHE A 91 2.52 12.28 4.86
C PHE A 91 1.29 13.16 4.54
N PRO A 92 0.62 13.72 5.57
CA PRO A 92 -0.62 14.48 5.40
C PRO A 92 -0.45 15.74 4.53
N ASP A 93 0.78 16.20 4.33
CA ASP A 93 1.13 17.34 3.47
C ASP A 93 1.08 17.01 1.97
N LEU A 94 1.08 15.73 1.57
CA LEU A 94 1.02 15.32 0.17
C LEU A 94 -0.33 15.58 -0.52
N ARG A 95 -1.37 15.98 0.23
CA ARG A 95 -2.71 16.40 -0.24
C ARG A 95 -3.18 15.68 -1.52
N PRO A 96 -3.87 14.54 -1.39
CA PRO A 96 -4.31 13.79 -2.56
C PRO A 96 -5.22 14.60 -3.50
N GLN A 97 -5.10 14.32 -4.79
CA GLN A 97 -5.81 15.00 -5.87
C GLN A 97 -6.82 14.06 -6.52
N ARG A 98 -7.94 14.61 -7.00
CA ARG A 98 -8.91 13.85 -7.80
C ARG A 98 -8.45 13.80 -9.26
N LEU A 99 -7.98 12.64 -9.70
CA LEU A 99 -7.45 12.41 -11.04
C LEU A 99 -8.26 11.36 -11.80
N GLY A 100 -8.29 11.50 -13.13
CA GLY A 100 -8.89 10.51 -14.02
C GLY A 100 -7.89 9.43 -14.42
N LYS A 101 -8.42 8.31 -14.91
CA LYS A 101 -7.62 7.17 -15.41
C LYS A 101 -6.54 7.56 -16.42
N ALA A 102 -6.82 8.51 -17.32
CA ALA A 102 -5.86 8.94 -18.33
C ALA A 102 -4.60 9.56 -17.70
N THR A 103 -4.79 10.41 -16.69
CA THR A 103 -3.71 11.05 -15.92
C THR A 103 -2.91 10.03 -15.12
N LEU A 104 -3.58 9.04 -14.50
CA LEU A 104 -2.87 7.97 -13.78
C LEU A 104 -1.99 7.13 -14.69
N ILE A 105 -2.46 6.81 -15.90
CA ILE A 105 -1.63 6.09 -16.86
C ILE A 105 -0.45 6.95 -17.31
N ALA A 106 -0.66 8.25 -17.55
CA ALA A 106 0.42 9.18 -17.90
C ALA A 106 1.49 9.26 -16.81
N ALA A 107 1.08 9.38 -15.54
CA ALA A 107 1.98 9.38 -14.39
C ALA A 107 2.72 8.04 -14.22
N SER A 108 2.02 6.92 -14.39
CA SER A 108 2.62 5.58 -14.32
C SER A 108 3.71 5.43 -15.38
N HIS A 109 3.40 5.75 -16.63
CA HIS A 109 4.36 5.67 -17.73
C HIS A 109 5.56 6.60 -17.51
N ALA A 110 5.35 7.82 -17.01
CA ALA A 110 6.44 8.75 -16.73
C ALA A 110 7.43 8.19 -15.69
N ILE A 111 6.94 7.56 -14.62
CA ILE A 111 7.76 6.89 -13.61
C ILE A 111 8.47 5.66 -14.22
N GLU A 112 7.73 4.81 -14.96
CA GLU A 112 8.27 3.61 -15.59
C GLU A 112 9.38 3.93 -16.61
N GLU A 113 9.20 4.96 -17.43
CA GLU A 113 10.20 5.43 -18.39
C GLU A 113 11.41 6.06 -17.70
N GLU A 114 11.22 6.70 -16.55
CA GLU A 114 12.33 7.23 -15.76
C GLU A 114 13.19 6.08 -15.21
N VAL A 115 12.57 5.02 -14.72
CA VAL A 115 13.28 3.81 -14.30
C VAL A 115 14.05 3.19 -15.47
N LEU A 116 13.41 3.02 -16.64
CA LEU A 116 14.06 2.44 -17.82
C LEU A 116 15.24 3.30 -18.32
N ALA A 117 15.13 4.63 -18.25
CA ALA A 117 16.18 5.54 -18.68
C ALA A 117 17.41 5.52 -17.77
N ARG A 118 17.23 5.28 -16.47
CA ARG A 118 18.33 5.28 -15.48
C ARG A 118 19.12 3.99 -15.41
N ALA A 119 18.47 2.84 -15.66
CA ALA A 119 19.05 1.50 -15.48
C ALA A 119 19.71 1.26 -14.09
N ASP A 120 19.27 1.99 -13.05
CA ASP A 120 19.91 2.05 -11.72
C ASP A 120 19.49 0.90 -10.78
N ARG A 121 19.38 -0.32 -11.31
CA ARG A 121 18.99 -1.55 -10.58
C ARG A 121 17.84 -1.32 -9.58
N SER A 122 16.79 -0.68 -10.05
CA SER A 122 15.66 -0.25 -9.20
C SER A 122 14.88 -1.44 -8.62
N VAL A 123 14.19 -1.22 -7.51
CA VAL A 123 13.03 -2.01 -7.09
C VAL A 123 11.79 -1.36 -7.68
N VAL A 124 10.99 -2.11 -8.43
CA VAL A 124 9.79 -1.61 -9.12
C VAL A 124 8.57 -2.42 -8.70
N LEU A 125 7.58 -1.77 -8.10
CA LEU A 125 6.44 -2.46 -7.46
C LEU A 125 5.13 -1.88 -7.97
N GLY A 126 4.16 -2.74 -8.28
CA GLY A 126 2.90 -2.33 -8.88
C GLY A 126 1.69 -3.00 -8.25
N THR A 127 0.59 -2.25 -8.09
CA THR A 127 -0.73 -2.84 -7.82
C THR A 127 -1.65 -2.58 -9.01
N PHE A 128 -2.24 -3.63 -9.56
CA PHE A 128 -3.05 -3.57 -10.78
C PHE A 128 -4.54 -3.78 -10.55
N GLN A 129 -4.95 -4.00 -9.30
CA GLN A 129 -6.30 -4.42 -8.89
C GLN A 129 -6.64 -5.82 -9.43
N GLU A 130 -6.71 -5.97 -10.75
CA GLU A 130 -7.16 -7.16 -11.48
C GLU A 130 -6.09 -7.62 -12.48
N GLY A 131 -5.94 -8.93 -12.67
CA GLY A 131 -4.89 -9.55 -13.49
C GLY A 131 -4.95 -9.10 -14.95
N HIS A 132 -6.15 -8.95 -15.51
CA HIS A 132 -6.33 -8.47 -16.89
C HIS A 132 -5.82 -7.03 -17.10
N LYS A 133 -5.76 -6.19 -16.05
CA LYS A 133 -5.17 -4.84 -16.12
C LYS A 133 -3.64 -4.93 -16.20
N PHE A 134 -3.04 -5.86 -15.45
CA PHE A 134 -1.61 -6.18 -15.57
C PHE A 134 -1.29 -6.77 -16.95
N ALA A 135 -2.13 -7.66 -17.49
CA ALA A 135 -1.93 -8.27 -18.81
C ALA A 135 -1.66 -7.23 -19.92
N ARG A 136 -2.36 -6.08 -19.87
CA ARG A 136 -2.17 -4.96 -20.81
C ARG A 136 -0.82 -4.23 -20.67
N SER A 137 -0.20 -4.31 -19.50
CA SER A 137 1.08 -3.68 -19.17
C SER A 137 2.23 -4.69 -19.07
N ARG A 138 1.93 -5.99 -19.26
CA ARG A 138 2.83 -7.12 -19.01
C ARG A 138 4.18 -6.96 -19.70
N HIS A 139 4.18 -6.70 -21.01
CA HIS A 139 5.42 -6.52 -21.77
C HIS A 139 6.31 -5.43 -21.15
N ARG A 140 5.74 -4.25 -20.84
CA ARG A 140 6.50 -3.16 -20.22
C ARG A 140 7.05 -3.55 -18.84
N TRP A 141 6.30 -4.28 -18.06
CA TRP A 141 6.72 -4.74 -16.73
C TRP A 141 7.76 -5.87 -16.79
N GLU A 142 7.74 -6.70 -17.83
CA GLU A 142 8.82 -7.65 -18.13
C GLU A 142 10.12 -6.92 -18.53
N GLU A 143 10.04 -5.83 -19.30
CA GLU A 143 11.21 -4.97 -19.59
C GLU A 143 11.80 -4.35 -18.31
N LEU A 144 10.95 -3.79 -17.46
CA LEU A 144 11.35 -3.23 -16.15
C LEU A 144 12.02 -4.30 -15.28
N ALA A 145 11.39 -5.47 -15.16
CA ALA A 145 11.88 -6.58 -14.35
C ALA A 145 13.25 -7.11 -14.81
N ARG A 146 13.61 -6.96 -16.10
CA ARG A 146 14.90 -7.40 -16.62
C ARG A 146 16.08 -6.59 -16.07
N THR A 147 15.86 -5.30 -15.82
CA THR A 147 16.93 -4.36 -15.39
C THR A 147 16.84 -4.00 -13.91
N ALA A 148 15.69 -4.27 -13.28
CA ALA A 148 15.46 -4.09 -11.86
C ALA A 148 16.26 -5.07 -10.99
N THR A 149 16.61 -4.66 -9.77
CA THR A 149 17.03 -5.59 -8.69
C THR A 149 15.90 -6.55 -8.38
N TRP A 150 14.67 -6.02 -8.30
CA TRP A 150 13.48 -6.83 -8.09
C TRP A 150 12.25 -6.11 -8.61
N SER A 151 11.31 -6.86 -9.18
CA SER A 151 10.03 -6.32 -9.62
C SER A 151 8.90 -7.24 -9.20
N ALA A 152 7.82 -6.66 -8.71
CA ALA A 152 6.64 -7.40 -8.27
C ALA A 152 5.36 -6.66 -8.63
N VAL A 153 4.35 -7.43 -9.01
CA VAL A 153 3.00 -6.96 -9.32
C VAL A 153 2.00 -7.70 -8.45
N LEU A 154 1.10 -6.94 -7.84
CA LEU A 154 0.01 -7.46 -7.02
C LEU A 154 -1.30 -7.21 -7.75
N ALA A 155 -2.06 -8.27 -7.97
CA ALA A 155 -3.36 -8.22 -8.60
C ALA A 155 -4.21 -9.42 -8.15
N GLU A 156 -5.50 -9.36 -8.43
CA GLU A 156 -6.35 -10.54 -8.50
C GLU A 156 -6.07 -11.29 -9.81
N PHE A 157 -5.24 -12.32 -9.75
CA PHE A 157 -4.98 -13.20 -10.89
C PHE A 157 -6.02 -14.32 -10.97
N ASP A 158 -6.20 -14.83 -12.19
CA ASP A 158 -7.15 -15.89 -12.55
C ASP A 158 -6.41 -17.00 -13.31
N ASP A 159 -7.15 -18.02 -13.77
CA ASP A 159 -6.57 -19.16 -14.48
C ASP A 159 -5.95 -18.79 -15.84
N ASP A 160 -6.41 -17.69 -16.48
CA ASP A 160 -5.88 -17.22 -17.77
C ASP A 160 -4.50 -16.56 -17.61
N LEU A 161 -4.27 -15.89 -16.47
CA LEU A 161 -2.98 -15.31 -16.11
C LEU A 161 -2.66 -15.60 -14.65
N PRO A 162 -2.16 -16.80 -14.31
CA PRO A 162 -2.02 -17.22 -12.93
C PRO A 162 -0.95 -16.44 -12.18
N ALA A 163 -1.17 -16.31 -10.86
CA ALA A 163 -0.17 -15.86 -9.92
C ALA A 163 1.06 -16.79 -9.97
N ASP A 164 2.23 -16.17 -9.86
CA ASP A 164 3.53 -16.83 -9.82
C ASP A 164 4.47 -15.91 -9.03
N PRO A 165 4.53 -16.09 -7.69
CA PRO A 165 5.32 -15.22 -6.83
C PRO A 165 6.84 -15.27 -7.10
N GLN A 166 7.28 -16.21 -7.95
CA GLN A 166 8.69 -16.42 -8.30
C GLN A 166 9.02 -15.97 -9.74
N ALA A 167 8.01 -15.54 -10.51
CA ALA A 167 8.20 -14.94 -11.83
C ALA A 167 9.01 -13.64 -11.79
N ARG A 168 9.33 -13.12 -12.98
CA ARG A 168 9.94 -11.80 -13.19
C ARG A 168 9.10 -11.00 -14.21
N PRO A 169 8.28 -10.03 -13.76
CA PRO A 169 8.04 -9.63 -12.38
C PRO A 169 7.30 -10.73 -11.57
N ALA A 170 7.50 -10.75 -10.25
CA ALA A 170 6.77 -11.65 -9.36
C ALA A 170 5.28 -11.31 -9.41
N ARG A 171 4.43 -12.29 -9.75
CA ARG A 171 2.97 -12.13 -9.82
C ARG A 171 2.33 -12.61 -8.52
N CYS A 172 2.00 -11.67 -7.64
CA CYS A 172 1.55 -11.93 -6.28
C CYS A 172 0.03 -11.83 -6.17
N GLN A 173 -0.64 -12.91 -5.76
CA GLN A 173 -2.10 -12.94 -5.61
C GLN A 173 -2.54 -11.99 -4.48
N LEU A 174 -3.47 -11.09 -4.78
CA LEU A 174 -4.19 -10.33 -3.76
C LEU A 174 -5.25 -11.21 -3.09
N SER A 175 -5.31 -11.16 -1.76
CA SER A 175 -6.39 -11.79 -1.00
C SER A 175 -7.72 -11.10 -1.25
N ASP A 176 -8.82 -11.82 -1.03
CA ASP A 176 -10.16 -11.29 -1.33
C ASP A 176 -10.53 -10.04 -0.53
N VAL A 177 -9.99 -9.94 0.69
CA VAL A 177 -10.22 -8.84 1.62
C VAL A 177 -9.20 -7.71 1.49
N SER A 178 -8.19 -7.85 0.62
CA SER A 178 -7.14 -6.85 0.48
C SER A 178 -7.70 -5.54 -0.07
N PRO A 179 -7.49 -4.39 0.61
CA PRO A 179 -7.91 -3.11 0.09
C PRO A 179 -7.15 -2.71 -1.18
N MET A 180 -5.99 -3.33 -1.45
CA MET A 180 -5.22 -3.13 -2.68
C MET A 180 -5.96 -3.57 -3.95
N ARG A 181 -7.05 -4.36 -3.85
CA ARG A 181 -7.95 -4.64 -5.00
C ARG A 181 -8.63 -3.38 -5.54
N ARG A 182 -8.56 -2.26 -4.81
CA ARG A 182 -9.05 -0.94 -5.24
C ARG A 182 -7.95 0.10 -5.40
N GLU A 183 -6.69 -0.33 -5.37
CA GLU A 183 -5.54 0.56 -5.49
C GLU A 183 -4.79 0.37 -6.80
N TRP A 184 -4.44 1.50 -7.39
CA TRP A 184 -3.46 1.61 -8.45
C TRP A 184 -2.20 2.22 -7.84
N THR A 185 -1.12 1.46 -7.82
CA THR A 185 0.16 1.94 -7.28
C THR A 185 1.29 1.61 -8.23
N VAL A 186 2.24 2.53 -8.38
CA VAL A 186 3.54 2.32 -9.00
C VAL A 186 4.59 2.90 -8.06
N VAL A 187 5.52 2.07 -7.59
CA VAL A 187 6.66 2.48 -6.78
C VAL A 187 7.94 2.18 -7.54
N ALA A 188 8.84 3.15 -7.58
CA ALA A 188 10.19 3.00 -8.06
C ALA A 188 11.17 3.44 -6.97
N LEU A 189 12.15 2.58 -6.65
CA LEU A 189 13.17 2.87 -5.66
C LEU A 189 14.54 2.39 -6.13
N SER A 190 15.53 3.27 -6.13
CA SER A 190 16.95 2.95 -6.27
C SER A 190 17.75 3.73 -5.22
N PRO A 191 19.08 3.59 -5.16
CA PRO A 191 19.91 4.44 -4.30
C PRO A 191 19.80 5.93 -4.64
N THR A 192 19.54 6.29 -5.91
CA THR A 192 19.57 7.68 -6.40
C THR A 192 18.23 8.23 -6.85
N PHE A 193 17.18 7.40 -6.92
CA PHE A 193 15.85 7.80 -7.37
C PHE A 193 14.76 7.15 -6.54
N ALA A 194 13.71 7.91 -6.28
CA ALA A 194 12.52 7.42 -5.62
C ALA A 194 11.29 8.11 -6.19
N ALA A 195 10.27 7.32 -6.52
CA ALA A 195 8.97 7.83 -6.92
C ALA A 195 7.85 6.89 -6.47
N VAL A 196 6.71 7.49 -6.14
CA VAL A 196 5.48 6.75 -5.91
C VAL A 196 4.30 7.48 -6.54
N LEU A 197 3.52 6.73 -7.30
CA LEU A 197 2.12 7.01 -7.59
C LEU A 197 1.31 6.04 -6.73
N ALA A 198 0.40 6.53 -5.90
CA ALA A 198 -0.59 5.72 -5.22
C ALA A 198 -1.97 6.35 -5.42
N ALA A 199 -2.93 5.55 -5.84
CA ALA A 199 -4.26 6.02 -6.14
C ALA A 199 -5.30 5.01 -5.69
N TRP A 200 -6.36 5.51 -5.05
CA TRP A 200 -7.51 4.73 -4.65
C TRP A 200 -8.72 5.07 -5.52
N GLU A 201 -9.40 4.03 -6.02
CA GLU A 201 -10.60 4.19 -6.83
C GLU A 201 -11.80 4.59 -5.97
N VAL A 202 -12.27 5.82 -6.16
CA VAL A 202 -13.42 6.36 -5.43
C VAL A 202 -14.69 5.64 -5.91
N PRO A 203 -15.51 5.05 -5.03
CA PRO A 203 -16.80 4.49 -5.40
C PRO A 203 -17.64 5.53 -6.16
N ALA A 204 -18.04 5.20 -7.39
CA ALA A 204 -18.88 6.04 -8.22
C ALA A 204 -20.19 5.32 -8.57
N GLN A 205 -21.23 6.08 -8.89
CA GLN A 205 -22.47 5.54 -9.43
C GLN A 205 -22.22 4.88 -10.80
N ALA A 206 -22.95 3.80 -11.09
CA ALA A 206 -22.85 3.09 -12.36
C ALA A 206 -23.00 4.05 -13.56
N GLY A 207 -22.13 3.90 -14.57
CA GLY A 207 -22.14 4.72 -15.79
C GLY A 207 -21.30 6.01 -15.73
N ARG A 208 -20.74 6.39 -14.58
CA ARG A 208 -19.75 7.49 -14.50
C ARG A 208 -18.33 6.99 -14.72
N PRO A 209 -17.44 7.79 -15.34
CA PRO A 209 -16.04 7.43 -15.47
C PRO A 209 -15.37 7.31 -14.10
N ALA A 210 -14.53 6.27 -13.93
CA ALA A 210 -13.77 6.05 -12.71
C ALA A 210 -12.91 7.26 -12.37
N THR A 211 -13.00 7.71 -11.12
CA THR A 211 -12.21 8.81 -10.56
C THR A 211 -11.39 8.27 -9.40
N TYR A 212 -10.18 8.77 -9.28
CA TYR A 212 -9.24 8.30 -8.29
C TYR A 212 -8.80 9.44 -7.39
N GLU A 213 -8.66 9.14 -6.10
CA GLU A 213 -7.94 9.99 -5.17
C GLU A 213 -6.48 9.54 -5.18
N ALA A 214 -5.57 10.42 -5.59
CA ALA A 214 -4.21 10.04 -5.98
C ALA A 214 -3.15 10.97 -5.40
N VAL A 215 -2.02 10.36 -5.03
CA VAL A 215 -0.78 11.02 -4.64
C VAL A 215 0.30 10.63 -5.63
N ILE A 216 1.01 11.61 -6.17
CA ILE A 216 2.20 11.43 -7.01
C ILE A 216 3.32 12.23 -6.37
N THR A 217 4.43 11.59 -6.02
CA THR A 217 5.56 12.26 -5.39
C THR A 217 6.87 11.54 -5.65
N MET A 218 7.96 12.31 -5.67
CA MET A 218 9.34 11.82 -5.79
C MET A 218 10.09 11.84 -4.45
N ARG A 219 9.37 12.08 -3.34
CA ARG A 219 9.94 12.05 -1.99
C ARG A 219 10.32 10.61 -1.60
N ARG A 220 11.58 10.41 -1.22
CA ARG A 220 12.11 9.09 -0.88
C ARG A 220 11.37 8.45 0.29
N ALA A 221 11.07 9.23 1.33
CA ALA A 221 10.36 8.73 2.51
C ALA A 221 8.98 8.13 2.16
N ALA A 222 8.23 8.78 1.26
CA ALA A 222 6.92 8.30 0.83
C ALA A 222 7.03 7.02 -0.02
N ALA A 223 7.97 6.99 -0.96
CA ALA A 223 8.21 5.80 -1.78
C ALA A 223 8.69 4.61 -0.93
N LEU A 224 9.51 4.83 0.09
CA LEU A 224 9.93 3.80 1.05
C LEU A 224 8.75 3.25 1.85
N ALA A 225 7.87 4.10 2.37
CA ALA A 225 6.67 3.68 3.09
C ALA A 225 5.77 2.81 2.20
N ALA A 226 5.50 3.26 0.97
CA ALA A 226 4.72 2.50 0.00
C ALA A 226 5.36 1.16 -0.37
N ALA A 227 6.68 1.14 -0.59
CA ALA A 227 7.38 -0.09 -0.93
C ALA A 227 7.34 -1.12 0.20
N ARG A 228 7.47 -0.71 1.48
CA ARG A 228 7.36 -1.63 2.63
C ARG A 228 6.00 -2.32 2.67
N VAL A 229 4.93 -1.57 2.40
CA VAL A 229 3.57 -2.11 2.33
C VAL A 229 3.44 -3.15 1.22
N ILE A 230 3.88 -2.82 -0.01
CA ILE A 230 3.78 -3.74 -1.15
C ILE A 230 4.69 -4.97 -0.97
N VAL A 231 5.93 -4.79 -0.49
CA VAL A 231 6.87 -5.90 -0.23
C VAL A 231 6.32 -6.83 0.85
N GLY A 232 5.68 -6.29 1.89
CA GLY A 232 4.98 -7.07 2.91
C GLY A 232 3.87 -7.91 2.31
N ALA A 233 3.00 -7.30 1.50
CA ALA A 233 1.91 -8.00 0.83
C ALA A 233 2.42 -9.06 -0.18
N ALA A 234 3.48 -8.77 -0.93
CA ALA A 234 4.12 -9.71 -1.83
C ALA A 234 4.69 -10.94 -1.09
N ARG A 235 5.34 -10.73 0.06
CA ARG A 235 5.83 -11.82 0.92
C ARG A 235 4.69 -12.68 1.46
N SER A 236 3.60 -12.06 1.91
CA SER A 236 2.39 -12.80 2.33
C SER A 236 1.79 -13.64 1.20
N ALA A 237 1.94 -13.19 -0.05
CA ALA A 237 1.55 -13.93 -1.24
C ALA A 237 2.59 -14.99 -1.71
N GLY A 238 3.67 -15.20 -0.95
CA GLY A 238 4.68 -16.23 -1.22
C GLY A 238 5.89 -15.76 -2.04
N ALA A 239 6.03 -14.46 -2.32
CA ALA A 239 7.20 -13.95 -3.00
C ALA A 239 8.42 -13.90 -2.08
N THR A 240 9.60 -14.13 -2.65
CA THR A 240 10.89 -14.05 -1.95
C THR A 240 11.76 -12.97 -2.57
N PRO A 241 11.59 -11.69 -2.18
CA PRO A 241 12.46 -10.61 -2.63
C PRO A 241 13.92 -10.89 -2.25
N PRO A 242 14.89 -10.53 -3.11
CA PRO A 242 16.29 -10.73 -2.80
C PRO A 242 16.76 -9.82 -1.65
N PRO A 243 17.85 -10.16 -0.93
CA PRO A 243 18.30 -9.43 0.26
C PRO A 243 18.51 -7.93 0.06
N GLU A 244 18.95 -7.52 -1.13
CA GLU A 244 19.17 -6.13 -1.53
C GLU A 244 17.90 -5.27 -1.40
N VAL A 245 16.70 -5.87 -1.53
CA VAL A 245 15.44 -5.18 -1.28
C VAL A 245 15.30 -4.83 0.19
N ALA A 246 15.64 -5.73 1.11
CA ALA A 246 15.58 -5.46 2.54
C ALA A 246 16.59 -4.37 2.93
N GLU A 247 17.80 -4.42 2.38
CA GLU A 247 18.84 -3.40 2.57
C GLU A 247 18.38 -2.02 2.08
N LEU A 248 17.79 -1.94 0.88
CA LEU A 248 17.27 -0.69 0.32
C LEU A 248 16.15 -0.09 1.17
N LEU A 249 15.27 -0.93 1.73
CA LEU A 249 14.16 -0.50 2.58
C LEU A 249 14.58 -0.11 4.01
N ALA A 250 15.68 -0.68 4.51
CA ALA A 250 16.24 -0.41 5.83
C ALA A 250 17.24 0.75 5.84
N ALA A 251 17.85 1.07 4.70
CA ALA A 251 18.80 2.17 4.58
C ALA A 251 18.17 3.48 5.05
N ALA A 252 18.90 4.20 5.91
CA ALA A 252 18.57 5.59 6.21
C ALA A 252 18.48 6.37 4.89
N PRO A 253 17.59 7.37 4.77
CA PRO A 253 17.46 8.15 3.54
C PRO A 253 18.82 8.78 3.20
N SER A 254 19.51 8.22 2.22
CA SER A 254 20.88 8.60 1.87
C SER A 254 20.90 9.81 0.94
N LEU A 255 19.99 9.85 -0.04
CA LEU A 255 19.81 10.95 -0.98
C LEU A 255 18.33 11.06 -1.37
N GLU A 256 17.75 12.26 -1.26
CA GLU A 256 16.44 12.56 -1.86
C GLU A 256 16.55 12.59 -3.39
N THR A 257 15.43 12.35 -4.08
CA THR A 257 15.36 12.55 -5.52
C THR A 257 15.67 14.01 -5.83
N THR A 258 16.57 14.25 -6.79
CA THR A 258 16.95 15.62 -7.16
C THR A 258 15.78 16.37 -7.78
N ILE A 259 15.76 17.70 -7.66
CA ILE A 259 14.74 18.54 -8.31
C ILE A 259 14.73 18.31 -9.82
N HIS A 260 15.91 18.15 -10.44
CA HIS A 260 16.02 17.86 -11.88
C HIS A 260 15.36 16.54 -12.28
N ASP A 261 15.52 15.49 -11.47
CA ASP A 261 14.87 14.20 -11.72
C ASP A 261 13.35 14.30 -11.51
N ALA A 262 12.92 15.05 -10.50
CA ALA A 262 11.50 15.32 -10.26
C ALA A 262 10.87 16.09 -11.43
N ASP A 263 11.50 17.16 -11.92
CA ASP A 263 11.03 17.95 -13.05
C ASP A 263 10.92 17.08 -14.31
N ARG A 264 11.91 16.21 -14.57
CA ARG A 264 11.87 15.30 -15.72
C ARG A 264 10.67 14.36 -15.69
N VAL A 265 10.35 13.77 -14.53
CA VAL A 265 9.16 12.92 -14.36
C VAL A 265 7.88 13.73 -14.57
N MET A 266 7.80 14.94 -14.01
CA MET A 266 6.62 15.81 -14.16
C MET A 266 6.40 16.24 -15.62
N LEU A 267 7.45 16.58 -16.35
CA LEU A 267 7.36 16.95 -17.76
C LEU A 267 6.92 15.77 -18.63
N ARG A 268 7.44 14.55 -18.40
CA ARG A 268 6.97 13.34 -19.10
C ARG A 268 5.51 13.02 -18.79
N MET A 269 5.09 13.23 -17.54
CA MET A 269 3.69 13.05 -17.15
C MET A 269 2.78 14.01 -17.93
N LEU A 270 3.18 15.27 -18.08
CA LEU A 270 2.43 16.26 -18.87
C LEU A 270 2.38 15.90 -20.36
N GLU A 271 3.51 15.47 -20.94
CA GLU A 271 3.59 15.00 -22.33
C GLU A 271 2.62 13.82 -22.59
N HIS A 272 2.62 12.81 -21.72
CA HIS A 272 1.71 11.67 -21.84
C HIS A 272 0.25 12.04 -21.61
N ALA A 273 -0.02 13.03 -20.74
CA ALA A 273 -1.37 13.51 -20.52
C ALA A 273 -1.91 14.25 -21.76
N ASP A 274 -1.11 15.13 -22.36
CA ASP A 274 -1.45 15.88 -23.56
C ASP A 274 -1.69 14.96 -24.76
N ALA A 275 -0.76 14.03 -25.02
CA ALA A 275 -0.87 13.05 -26.10
C ALA A 275 -2.13 12.17 -26.00
N ARG A 276 -2.71 12.03 -24.80
CA ARG A 276 -3.97 11.29 -24.57
C ARG A 276 -5.21 12.15 -24.73
N LEU A 277 -5.13 13.43 -24.40
CA LEU A 277 -6.20 14.38 -24.66
C LEU A 277 -6.37 14.59 -26.17
N GLY A 278 -5.26 14.72 -26.91
CA GLY A 278 -5.28 14.87 -28.38
C GLY A 278 -5.81 13.66 -29.15
N ARG A 279 -5.80 12.44 -28.57
CA ARG A 279 -6.39 11.23 -29.18
C ARG A 279 -7.89 11.07 -28.96
N ARG A 280 -8.52 11.97 -28.19
CA ARG A 280 -9.96 11.95 -27.88
C ARG A 280 -10.77 13.02 -28.64
N GLY A 281 -10.11 13.91 -29.36
CA GLY A 281 -10.73 14.86 -30.31
C GLY A 281 -10.65 14.33 -31.73
#